data_AF-A0A1J1E221-F1
#
_entry.id   AF-A0A1J1E221-F1
#
_cell.length_a   1.000
_cell.length_b   1.000
_cell.length_c   1.000
_cell.angle_alpha   90.00
_cell.angle_beta   90.00
_cell.angle_gamma   90.00
#
_symmetry.space_group_name_H-M   'P 1'
#
loop_
_entity.id
_entity.type
_entity.pdbx_description
1 polymer ?
#
loop_
_entity_poly.entity_id
_entity_poly.type
_entity_poly.pdbx_seq_one_letter_code
_entity_poly.pdbx_strand_id
1 'polypeptide(L)'
;MVAGFIAFSCSKADENLQITSFKFEKENDTNKAEATTLKADAEGKINHEDGTITVTVDAKAVTALAPTIKLAKGATVSPASGTAKDFSAATGVDYTVTSDGKTKKYTVKVTKKS
;
A
#
# COMPACT_ATOMS: atom_id res chain seq x y z
N MET A 1 -30.54 -23.09 -21.96
CA MET A 1 -30.15 -21.74 -21.52
C MET A 1 -30.34 -21.69 -20.00
N VAL A 2 -29.30 -21.98 -19.22
CA VAL A 2 -29.36 -21.87 -17.76
C VAL A 2 -28.58 -20.63 -17.39
N ALA A 3 -29.33 -19.59 -17.02
CA ALA A 3 -28.80 -18.39 -16.40
C ALA A 3 -28.31 -18.77 -15.00
N GLY A 4 -27.01 -18.68 -14.81
CA GLY A 4 -26.35 -18.81 -13.51
C GLY A 4 -25.30 -17.72 -13.39
N PHE A 5 -25.73 -16.46 -13.41
CA PHE A 5 -24.89 -15.36 -12.94
C PHE A 5 -24.70 -15.59 -11.44
N ILE A 6 -23.58 -16.19 -11.07
CA ILE A 6 -23.07 -16.06 -9.70
C ILE A 6 -22.78 -14.57 -9.56
N ALA A 7 -23.66 -13.88 -8.86
CA ALA A 7 -23.39 -12.57 -8.33
C ALA A 7 -22.19 -12.72 -7.38
N PHE A 8 -20.97 -12.53 -7.89
CA PHE A 8 -19.99 -11.83 -7.09
C PHE A 8 -20.48 -10.39 -7.01
N SER A 9 -21.32 -10.13 -6.02
CA SER A 9 -21.44 -8.82 -5.41
C SER A 9 -20.04 -8.36 -5.00
N CYS A 10 -19.28 -7.81 -5.93
CA CYS A 10 -18.48 -6.64 -5.59
C CYS A 10 -19.51 -5.51 -5.50
N SER A 11 -20.21 -5.49 -4.37
CA SER A 11 -21.09 -4.39 -3.99
C SER A 11 -20.31 -3.11 -4.28
N LYS A 12 -20.91 -2.22 -5.07
CA LYS A 12 -20.48 -0.82 -5.24
C LYS A 12 -20.58 -0.07 -3.89
N ALA A 13 -19.97 -0.59 -2.83
CA ALA A 13 -20.17 -0.15 -1.46
C ALA A 13 -19.00 0.69 -0.92
N ASP A 14 -17.86 0.75 -1.62
CA ASP A 14 -16.62 1.28 -1.05
C ASP A 14 -15.68 1.93 -2.08
N GLU A 15 -16.20 2.65 -3.09
CA GLU A 15 -15.32 3.41 -4.02
C GLU A 15 -14.42 4.41 -3.26
N ASN A 16 -14.86 4.87 -2.09
CA ASN A 16 -14.06 5.75 -1.23
C ASN A 16 -13.11 5.00 -0.29
N LEU A 17 -13.25 3.69 -0.08
CA LEU A 17 -12.52 2.94 0.95
C LEU A 17 -11.33 2.15 0.39
N GLN A 18 -10.76 2.66 -0.69
CA GLN A 18 -9.71 2.00 -1.46
C GLN A 18 -8.47 2.89 -1.55
N ILE A 19 -7.31 2.26 -1.44
CA ILE A 19 -6.02 2.88 -1.77
C ILE A 19 -5.93 2.94 -3.29
N THR A 20 -5.94 4.13 -3.88
CA THR A 20 -5.90 4.30 -5.34
C THR A 20 -4.49 4.21 -5.90
N SER A 21 -3.48 4.56 -5.10
CA SER A 21 -2.09 4.43 -5.48
C SER A 21 -1.21 4.27 -4.24
N PHE A 22 -0.18 3.43 -4.36
CA PHE A 22 0.83 3.24 -3.35
C PHE A 22 2.19 3.27 -4.05
N LYS A 23 3.07 4.17 -3.65
CA LYS A 23 4.39 4.35 -4.26
C LYS A 23 5.42 4.68 -3.19
N PHE A 24 6.62 4.13 -3.29
CA PHE A 24 7.77 4.67 -2.59
C PHE A 24 8.54 5.60 -3.53
N GLU A 25 8.75 6.83 -3.09
CA GLU A 25 9.52 7.83 -3.83
C GLU A 25 10.93 7.86 -3.25
N LYS A 26 11.95 7.80 -4.12
CA LYS A 26 13.35 7.81 -3.68
C LYS A 26 13.69 9.03 -2.82
N GLU A 27 12.99 10.13 -3.05
CA GLU A 27 13.24 11.43 -2.41
C GLU A 27 12.59 11.55 -1.04
N ASN A 28 11.59 10.72 -0.75
CA ASN A 28 10.94 10.65 0.56
C ASN A 28 11.59 9.61 1.47
N ASP A 29 12.60 8.88 0.99
CA ASP A 29 13.30 7.90 1.80
C ASP A 29 14.13 8.60 2.88
N THR A 30 13.69 8.45 4.13
CA THR A 30 14.38 9.05 5.28
C THR A 30 15.69 8.34 5.63
N ASN A 31 15.99 7.18 5.00
CA ASN A 31 17.28 6.50 5.12
C ASN A 31 18.35 7.19 4.27
N LYS A 32 18.60 8.48 4.53
CA LYS A 32 19.50 9.39 3.79
C LYS A 32 20.97 8.95 3.70
N ALA A 33 21.34 7.79 4.27
CA ALA A 33 22.64 7.20 4.02
C ALA A 33 22.67 6.61 2.60
N GLU A 34 23.54 7.15 1.75
CA GLU A 34 23.68 6.86 0.30
C GLU A 34 23.72 5.37 -0.07
N ALA A 35 24.06 4.48 0.87
CA ALA A 35 24.11 3.04 0.65
C ALA A 35 22.80 2.30 0.97
N THR A 36 21.85 2.92 1.69
CA THR A 36 20.58 2.31 2.13
C THR A 36 19.36 2.87 1.41
N THR A 37 19.52 3.98 0.69
CA THR A 37 18.45 4.65 -0.06
C THR A 37 17.87 3.83 -1.20
N LEU A 38 16.59 4.06 -1.49
CA LEU A 38 15.92 3.62 -2.71
C LEU A 38 16.69 4.11 -3.95
N LYS A 39 17.11 3.19 -4.82
CA LYS A 39 17.78 3.54 -6.08
C LYS A 39 16.84 4.14 -7.11
N ALA A 40 15.57 3.77 -7.04
CA ALA A 40 14.52 4.22 -7.93
C ALA A 40 13.19 4.25 -7.19
N ASP A 41 12.24 4.97 -7.77
CA ASP A 41 10.85 4.93 -7.35
C ASP A 41 10.28 3.51 -7.52
N ALA A 42 9.49 3.07 -6.55
CA ALA A 42 8.90 1.74 -6.54
C ALA A 42 7.38 1.83 -6.43
N GLU A 43 6.69 1.28 -7.42
CA GLU A 43 5.24 1.23 -7.46
C GLU A 43 4.71 -0.02 -6.75
N GLY A 44 3.69 0.17 -5.91
CA GLY A 44 2.98 -0.89 -5.24
C GLY A 44 1.87 -1.47 -6.11
N LYS A 45 1.87 -2.78 -6.27
CA LYS A 45 0.74 -3.52 -6.84
C LYS A 45 -0.30 -3.73 -5.75
N ILE A 46 -1.47 -3.14 -5.94
CA ILE A 46 -2.57 -3.18 -4.98
C ILE A 46 -3.56 -4.26 -5.41
N ASN A 47 -3.85 -5.19 -4.51
CA ASN A 47 -4.89 -6.18 -4.66
C ASN A 47 -6.03 -5.83 -3.70
N HIS A 48 -7.15 -5.36 -4.26
CA HIS A 48 -8.32 -4.94 -3.48
C HIS A 48 -9.18 -6.10 -2.98
N GLU A 49 -9.09 -7.27 -3.61
CA GLU A 49 -9.83 -8.48 -3.20
C GLU A 49 -9.19 -9.07 -1.95
N ASP A 50 -7.86 -9.21 -1.96
CA ASP A 50 -7.10 -9.75 -0.84
C ASP A 50 -6.76 -8.70 0.23
N GLY A 51 -6.90 -7.40 -0.07
CA GLY A 51 -6.46 -6.32 0.81
C GLY A 51 -4.95 -6.35 1.01
N THR A 52 -4.18 -6.63 -0.05
CA THR A 52 -2.72 -6.72 0.02
C THR A 52 -2.06 -5.76 -0.95
N ILE A 53 -0.91 -5.24 -0.57
CA ILE A 53 -0.09 -4.36 -1.41
C ILE A 53 1.30 -4.98 -1.47
N THR A 54 1.78 -5.25 -2.68
CA THR A 54 3.12 -5.81 -2.89
C THR A 54 3.98 -4.80 -3.62
N VAL A 55 5.15 -4.49 -3.08
CA VAL A 55 6.04 -3.47 -3.62
C VAL A 55 7.42 -4.07 -3.79
N THR A 56 7.98 -3.95 -4.98
CA THR A 56 9.35 -4.40 -5.25
C THR A 56 10.26 -3.19 -5.30
N VAL A 57 11.18 -3.09 -4.35
CA VAL A 57 12.11 -1.95 -4.21
C VAL A 57 13.53 -2.37 -4.52
N ASP A 58 14.29 -1.52 -5.20
CA ASP A 58 15.75 -1.65 -5.31
C ASP A 58 16.41 -0.79 -4.23
N ALA A 59 16.59 -1.37 -3.04
CA ALA A 59 17.19 -0.72 -1.88
C ALA A 59 17.96 -1.76 -1.04
N LYS A 60 19.05 -1.34 -0.38
CA LYS A 60 19.75 -2.22 0.57
C LYS A 60 18.95 -2.42 1.87
N ALA A 61 18.28 -1.38 2.37
CA ALA A 61 17.49 -1.42 3.59
C ALA A 61 16.08 -0.88 3.35
N VAL A 62 15.12 -1.36 4.13
CA VAL A 62 13.69 -1.00 4.04
C VAL A 62 13.13 -0.66 5.43
N THR A 63 14.00 -0.19 6.32
CA THR A 63 13.73 0.00 7.75
C THR A 63 13.03 1.32 8.08
N ALA A 64 13.10 2.32 7.20
CA ALA A 64 12.41 3.60 7.38
C ALA A 64 11.92 4.16 6.03
N LEU A 65 11.09 3.38 5.33
CA LEU A 65 10.51 3.83 4.06
C LEU A 65 9.27 4.66 4.33
N ALA A 66 9.14 5.80 3.67
CA ALA A 66 7.94 6.63 3.71
C ALA A 66 7.13 6.41 2.42
N PRO A 67 6.02 5.65 2.45
CA PRO A 67 5.19 5.46 1.28
C PRO A 67 4.31 6.68 1.01
N THR A 68 4.17 7.02 -0.25
CA THR A 68 3.17 7.96 -0.77
C THR A 68 1.90 7.16 -1.10
N ILE A 69 0.87 7.35 -0.28
CA ILE A 69 -0.42 6.65 -0.36
C ILE A 69 -1.46 7.64 -0.84
N LYS A 70 -2.07 7.37 -2.00
CA LYS A 70 -3.25 8.09 -2.48
C LYS A 70 -4.50 7.28 -2.15
N LEU A 71 -5.49 7.98 -1.62
CA LEU A 71 -6.79 7.42 -1.27
C LEU A 71 -7.86 8.08 -2.16
N ALA A 72 -9.03 7.46 -2.21
CA ALA A 72 -10.19 8.10 -2.79
C ALA A 72 -10.66 9.32 -1.95
N LYS A 73 -11.47 10.19 -2.56
CA LYS A 73 -11.88 11.46 -1.96
C LYS A 73 -12.66 11.23 -0.67
N GLY A 74 -12.21 11.82 0.43
CA GLY A 74 -12.84 11.69 1.75
C GLY A 74 -12.36 10.50 2.59
N ALA A 75 -11.51 9.62 2.05
CA ALA A 75 -10.86 8.59 2.85
C ALA A 75 -9.65 9.12 3.61
N THR A 76 -9.37 8.46 4.74
CA THR A 76 -8.18 8.65 5.56
C THR A 76 -7.46 7.31 5.73
N VAL A 77 -6.15 7.32 5.99
CA VAL A 77 -5.37 6.10 6.21
C VAL A 77 -4.49 6.24 7.45
N SER A 78 -4.36 5.16 8.20
CA SER A 78 -3.46 5.05 9.34
C SER A 78 -2.64 3.77 9.26
N PRO A 79 -1.29 3.83 9.28
CA PRO A 79 -0.45 5.04 9.35
C PRO A 79 -0.64 6.01 8.19
N ALA A 80 -0.42 7.31 8.41
CA ALA A 80 -0.59 8.34 7.39
C ALA A 80 0.46 8.23 6.26
N SER A 81 0.09 8.64 5.05
CA SER A 81 1.04 8.76 3.92
C SER A 81 2.25 9.61 4.30
N GLY A 82 3.43 9.22 3.85
CA GLY A 82 4.70 9.88 4.16
C GLY A 82 5.27 9.54 5.54
N THR A 83 4.61 8.66 6.31
CA THR A 83 5.15 8.20 7.60
C THR A 83 6.21 7.12 7.35
N ALA A 84 7.45 7.38 7.77
CA ALA A 84 8.51 6.39 7.71
C ALA A 84 8.16 5.17 8.60
N LYS A 85 8.19 3.98 8.01
CA LYS A 85 7.95 2.71 8.71
C LYS A 85 8.96 1.64 8.33
N ASP A 86 9.10 0.66 9.21
CA ASP A 86 9.96 -0.50 9.00
C ASP A 86 9.20 -1.59 8.25
N PHE A 87 9.67 -1.93 7.07
CA PHE A 87 9.16 -2.99 6.21
C PHE A 87 10.15 -4.16 6.08
N SER A 88 11.14 -4.26 6.98
CA SER A 88 12.05 -5.40 7.06
C SER A 88 11.34 -6.68 7.55
N ALA A 89 10.19 -6.53 8.21
CA ALA A 89 9.36 -7.62 8.67
C ALA A 89 8.67 -8.36 7.50
N ALA A 90 8.86 -9.68 7.44
CA ALA A 90 8.26 -10.55 6.42
C ALA A 90 6.71 -10.58 6.46
N THR A 91 6.11 -10.24 7.60
CA THR A 91 4.65 -10.16 7.77
C THR A 91 4.04 -8.99 7.00
N GLY A 92 4.82 -7.96 6.69
CA GLY A 92 4.32 -6.69 6.16
C GLY A 92 3.81 -5.74 7.24
N VAL A 93 3.38 -4.55 6.81
CA VAL A 93 2.85 -3.48 7.65
C VAL A 93 1.39 -3.25 7.30
N ASP A 94 0.51 -3.25 8.30
CA ASP A 94 -0.92 -3.03 8.10
C ASP A 94 -1.26 -1.53 8.04
N TYR A 95 -2.07 -1.17 7.05
CA TYR A 95 -2.66 0.14 6.84
C TYR A 95 -4.18 0.03 6.91
N THR A 96 -4.80 0.87 7.72
CA THR A 96 -6.26 0.92 7.87
C THR A 96 -6.77 2.18 7.17
N VAL A 97 -7.54 1.99 6.10
CA VAL A 97 -8.28 3.04 5.42
C VAL A 97 -9.63 3.20 6.10
N THR A 98 -10.01 4.43 6.42
CA THR A 98 -11.31 4.77 7.02
C THR A 98 -12.02 5.79 6.15
N SER A 99 -13.28 5.52 5.79
CA SER A 99 -14.15 6.47 5.07
C SER A 99 -15.59 6.29 5.55
N ASP A 100 -16.29 7.39 5.80
CA ASP A 100 -17.73 7.41 6.14
C ASP A 100 -18.14 6.36 7.22
N GLY A 101 -17.30 6.20 8.24
CA GLY A 101 -17.56 5.27 9.36
C GLY A 101 -17.23 3.79 9.09
N LYS A 102 -16.76 3.44 7.89
CA LYS A 102 -16.30 2.10 7.52
C LYS A 102 -14.77 2.04 7.47
N THR A 103 -14.20 0.85 7.65
CA THR A 103 -12.75 0.62 7.64
C THR A 103 -12.34 -0.55 6.73
N LYS A 104 -11.23 -0.43 6.01
CA LYS A 104 -10.61 -1.50 5.22
C LYS A 104 -9.13 -1.61 5.55
N LYS A 105 -8.67 -2.84 5.79
CA LYS A 105 -7.27 -3.13 6.08
C LYS A 105 -6.53 -3.51 4.79
N TYR A 106 -5.30 -3.01 4.68
CA TYR A 106 -4.37 -3.30 3.61
C TYR A 106 -3.02 -3.70 4.20
N THR A 107 -2.54 -4.90 3.90
CA THR A 107 -1.21 -5.35 4.34
C THR A 107 -0.17 -5.05 3.26
N VAL A 108 0.79 -4.18 3.56
CA VAL A 108 1.87 -3.81 2.66
C VAL A 108 3.08 -4.72 2.88
N LYS A 109 3.47 -5.44 1.83
CA LYS A 109 4.64 -6.30 1.78
C LYS A 109 5.66 -5.70 0.82
N VAL A 110 6.88 -5.49 1.33
CA VAL A 110 7.98 -4.95 0.55
C VAL A 110 8.99 -6.05 0.30
N THR A 111 9.30 -6.27 -0.97
CA THR A 111 10.30 -7.23 -1.42
C THR A 111 11.48 -6.49 -2.03
N LYS A 112 12.70 -6.85 -1.63
CA LYS A 112 13.90 -6.30 -2.27
C LYS A 112 14.07 -6.94 -3.63
N LYS A 113 14.38 -6.14 -4.64
CA LYS A 113 14.86 -6.61 -5.93
C LYS A 113 16.27 -7.16 -5.74
N SER A 114 16.44 -8.45 -6.00
CA SER A 114 17.75 -9.12 -5.99
C SER A 114 18.61 -8.69 -7.17
#